data_AF-A0A0D3AJC6-F1
#
_entry.id   AF-A0A0D3AJC6-F1
#
_cell.length_a   1.000
_cell.length_b   1.000
_cell.length_c   1.000
_cell.angle_alpha   90.00
_cell.angle_beta   90.00
_cell.angle_gamma   90.00
#
_symmetry.space_group_name_H-M   'P 1'
#
loop_
_entity.id
_entity.type
_entity.pdbx_description
1 polymer ?
#
loop_
_entity_poly.entity_id
_entity_poly.type
_entity_poly.pdbx_seq_one_letter_code
_entity_poly.pdbx_strand_id
1 'polypeptide(L)'
;MEELDIDLKIPDPLRADWFMVLVDIQADLIYNALMVLTSPLFLIYRSYCRAAAAISAAENTVKRAPSRIKGGTARVVRKTWFGVMGACHVSAIMVVAMIFAVVLGVGIVSLYVEKPVVVRERLFFDYTEDNPSAVFSFDKKKRPFGVPLGHKVHVSLVLWMPESDLNRGIGLFQLKVELLSSKGEIIARSSQPCMLRFRSQPIRLARTFVMSVPLVAGIANEAQTMRIDALMHQEKGTRTKAVRVTLIPRAQTRLLPQLYEAEIVINSKPPWTKRMAYNWKWTLCVWTSMYLFVPILIALLWCFRPFLFPYVASRTVVEDQNTEIRVVQEEVAGRRLRERRNKPRRRNVTTTQEIYIL
;
A
#
# COMPACT_ATOMS: atom_id res chain seq x y z
N MET A 1 -53.28 2.06 -12.20
CA MET A 1 -52.60 1.19 -11.22
C MET A 1 -51.39 0.64 -11.95
N GLU A 2 -50.31 1.42 -11.95
CA GLU A 2 -49.02 1.09 -12.57
C GLU A 2 -47.98 1.78 -11.69
N GLU A 3 -47.17 0.97 -11.01
CA GLU A 3 -46.06 1.47 -10.19
C GLU A 3 -44.92 1.84 -11.13
N LEU A 4 -44.78 3.13 -11.42
CA LEU A 4 -43.62 3.64 -12.14
C LEU A 4 -42.45 3.76 -11.15
N ASP A 5 -41.80 2.64 -10.88
CA ASP A 5 -40.62 2.53 -10.01
C ASP A 5 -39.42 3.23 -10.67
N ILE A 6 -39.34 4.56 -10.48
CA ILE A 6 -38.17 5.33 -10.86
C ILE A 6 -37.10 5.10 -9.78
N ASP A 7 -36.36 4.00 -9.94
CA ASP A 7 -35.12 3.71 -9.23
C ASP A 7 -34.08 4.80 -9.59
N LEU A 8 -34.20 5.95 -8.92
CA LEU A 8 -33.31 7.09 -9.08
C LEU A 8 -31.97 6.72 -8.44
N LYS A 9 -31.13 6.07 -9.24
CA LYS A 9 -29.81 5.56 -8.87
C LYS A 9 -28.84 6.69 -8.51
N ILE A 10 -28.98 7.19 -7.28
CA ILE A 10 -28.09 8.17 -6.66
C ILE A 10 -26.67 7.56 -6.63
N PRO A 11 -25.63 8.27 -7.09
CA PRO A 11 -24.29 7.70 -7.19
C PRO A 11 -23.77 7.27 -5.82
N ASP A 12 -23.26 6.03 -5.76
CA ASP A 12 -22.73 5.43 -4.54
C ASP A 12 -21.69 6.32 -3.86
N PRO A 13 -21.65 6.37 -2.51
CA PRO A 13 -20.72 7.21 -1.79
C PRO A 13 -19.28 6.78 -2.08
N LEU A 14 -18.50 7.70 -2.66
CA LEU A 14 -17.14 7.57 -3.20
C LEU A 14 -16.06 7.13 -2.16
N ARG A 15 -16.26 6.01 -1.46
CA ARG A 15 -15.46 5.58 -0.30
C ARG A 15 -15.65 4.10 0.07
N ALA A 16 -15.06 3.22 -0.73
CA ALA A 16 -14.39 1.98 -0.32
C ALA A 16 -13.74 1.35 -1.56
N ASP A 17 -14.51 1.31 -2.64
CA ASP A 17 -14.17 0.57 -3.84
C ASP A 17 -12.96 1.17 -4.54
N TRP A 18 -12.79 2.50 -4.60
CA TRP A 18 -11.56 3.08 -5.15
C TRP A 18 -10.30 2.63 -4.40
N PHE A 19 -10.37 2.29 -3.11
CA PHE A 19 -9.20 1.81 -2.37
C PHE A 19 -8.96 0.33 -2.61
N MET A 20 -10.02 -0.50 -2.64
CA MET A 20 -9.88 -1.91 -3.01
C MET A 20 -9.43 -2.05 -4.47
N VAL A 21 -10.00 -1.27 -5.39
CA VAL A 21 -9.59 -1.14 -6.80
C VAL A 21 -8.19 -0.54 -6.94
N LEU A 22 -7.77 0.43 -6.10
CA LEU A 22 -6.38 0.89 -6.13
C LEU A 22 -5.42 -0.19 -5.61
N VAL A 23 -5.83 -0.98 -4.61
CA VAL A 23 -5.05 -2.12 -4.10
C VAL A 23 -5.02 -3.25 -5.12
N ASP A 24 -6.10 -3.52 -5.84
CA ASP A 24 -6.17 -4.51 -6.93
C ASP A 24 -5.34 -4.03 -8.13
N ILE A 25 -5.48 -2.78 -8.56
CA ILE A 25 -4.64 -2.18 -9.60
C ILE A 25 -3.18 -2.15 -9.15
N GLN A 26 -2.87 -1.93 -7.87
CA GLN A 26 -1.49 -2.03 -7.37
C GLN A 26 -1.02 -3.49 -7.30
N ALA A 27 -1.88 -4.44 -6.94
CA ALA A 27 -1.56 -5.87 -6.91
C ALA A 27 -1.36 -6.42 -8.32
N ASP A 28 -2.19 -6.03 -9.29
CA ASP A 28 -2.06 -6.33 -10.71
C ASP A 28 -0.88 -5.59 -11.33
N LEU A 29 -0.61 -4.33 -10.97
CA LEU A 29 0.58 -3.63 -11.43
C LEU A 29 1.85 -4.28 -10.87
N ILE A 30 1.84 -4.73 -9.61
CA ILE A 30 2.95 -5.47 -8.99
C ILE A 30 3.06 -6.87 -9.60
N TYR A 31 1.96 -7.59 -9.83
CA TYR A 31 1.92 -8.93 -10.42
C TYR A 31 2.37 -8.89 -11.88
N ASN A 32 1.85 -7.95 -12.67
CA ASN A 32 2.27 -7.74 -14.05
C ASN A 32 3.70 -7.19 -14.11
N ALA A 33 4.14 -6.31 -13.20
CA ALA A 33 5.56 -5.93 -13.11
C ALA A 33 6.43 -7.14 -12.77
N LEU A 34 6.02 -8.00 -11.83
CA LEU A 34 6.74 -9.21 -11.47
C LEU A 34 6.79 -10.20 -12.65
N MET A 35 5.68 -10.38 -13.37
CA MET A 35 5.61 -11.19 -14.60
C MET A 35 6.43 -10.60 -15.74
N VAL A 36 6.46 -9.28 -15.92
CA VAL A 36 7.25 -8.58 -16.95
C VAL A 36 8.74 -8.51 -16.58
N LEU A 37 9.09 -8.53 -15.29
CA LEU A 37 10.47 -8.69 -14.82
C LEU A 37 10.95 -10.15 -14.91
N THR A 38 10.07 -11.12 -14.60
CA THR A 38 10.43 -12.56 -14.62
C THR A 38 10.31 -13.20 -15.99
N SER A 39 9.47 -12.71 -16.91
CA SER A 39 9.33 -13.24 -18.27
C SER A 39 10.62 -13.16 -19.09
N PRO A 40 11.33 -12.01 -19.17
CA PRO A 40 12.66 -11.95 -19.78
C PRO A 40 13.65 -12.89 -19.09
N LEU A 41 13.62 -12.97 -17.76
CA LEU A 41 14.50 -13.87 -17.00
C LEU A 41 14.22 -15.35 -17.28
N PHE A 42 12.94 -15.73 -17.44
CA PHE A 42 12.53 -17.09 -17.78
C PHE A 42 12.85 -17.44 -19.24
N LEU A 43 12.71 -16.49 -20.16
CA LEU A 43 13.13 -16.64 -21.55
C LEU A 43 14.65 -16.75 -21.68
N ILE A 44 15.42 -15.94 -20.92
CA ILE A 44 16.88 -16.02 -20.86
C ILE A 44 17.34 -17.32 -20.19
N TYR A 45 16.66 -17.77 -19.13
CA TYR A 45 16.91 -19.07 -18.50
C TYR A 45 16.62 -20.24 -19.47
N ARG A 46 15.50 -20.18 -20.20
CA ARG A 46 15.14 -21.18 -21.22
C ARG A 46 16.08 -21.16 -22.41
N SER A 47 16.57 -19.98 -22.84
CA SER A 47 17.63 -19.88 -23.86
C SER A 47 18.97 -20.36 -23.32
N TYR A 48 19.27 -20.16 -22.04
CA TYR A 48 20.46 -20.68 -21.37
C TYR A 48 20.44 -22.20 -21.30
N CYS A 49 19.32 -22.84 -20.90
CA CYS A 49 19.19 -24.30 -20.93
C CYS A 49 19.32 -24.86 -22.36
N ARG A 50 18.72 -24.20 -23.36
CA ARG A 50 18.90 -24.58 -24.78
C ARG A 50 20.34 -24.41 -25.26
N ALA A 51 20.99 -23.31 -24.92
CA ALA A 51 22.38 -23.04 -25.31
C ALA A 51 23.33 -24.01 -24.60
N ALA A 52 23.14 -24.31 -23.32
CA ALA A 52 23.91 -25.30 -22.58
C ALA A 52 23.74 -26.71 -23.17
N ALA A 53 22.52 -27.12 -23.52
CA ALA A 53 22.25 -28.40 -24.19
C ALA A 53 22.82 -28.46 -25.61
N ALA A 54 22.76 -27.36 -26.38
CA ALA A 54 23.37 -27.28 -27.70
C ALA A 54 24.91 -27.29 -27.64
N ILE A 55 25.49 -26.66 -26.62
CA ILE A 55 26.94 -26.65 -26.38
C ILE A 55 27.42 -28.03 -25.91
N SER A 56 26.69 -28.76 -25.04
CA SER A 56 27.08 -30.12 -24.66
C SER A 56 26.92 -31.12 -25.81
N ALA A 57 25.88 -30.98 -26.64
CA ALA A 57 25.75 -31.72 -27.89
C ALA A 57 26.91 -31.43 -28.87
N ALA A 58 27.27 -30.15 -29.06
CA ALA A 58 28.40 -29.75 -29.88
C ALA A 58 29.75 -30.20 -29.29
N GLU A 59 29.92 -30.22 -27.97
CA GLU A 59 31.14 -30.72 -27.34
C GLU A 59 31.32 -32.23 -27.56
N ASN A 60 30.21 -32.99 -27.55
CA ASN A 60 30.22 -34.41 -27.89
C ASN A 60 30.54 -34.67 -29.37
N THR A 61 30.20 -33.76 -30.30
CA THR A 61 30.65 -33.87 -31.71
C THR A 61 32.09 -33.38 -31.90
N VAL A 62 32.52 -32.34 -31.19
CA VAL A 62 33.90 -31.82 -31.24
C VAL A 62 34.91 -32.80 -30.62
N LYS A 63 34.52 -33.61 -29.64
CA LYS A 63 35.33 -34.75 -29.14
C LYS A 63 35.67 -35.79 -30.22
N ARG A 64 35.02 -35.76 -31.40
CA ARG A 64 35.36 -36.60 -32.57
C ARG A 64 36.27 -35.90 -33.61
N ALA A 65 36.64 -34.63 -33.44
CA ALA A 65 37.42 -33.87 -34.42
C ALA A 65 38.76 -33.34 -33.84
N PRO A 66 39.88 -33.42 -34.59
CA PRO A 66 41.18 -32.96 -34.11
C PRO A 66 41.22 -31.42 -34.04
N SER A 67 41.68 -30.88 -32.91
CA SER A 67 41.46 -29.49 -32.55
C SER A 67 42.58 -28.53 -33.00
N ARG A 68 42.19 -27.37 -33.54
CA ARG A 68 43.07 -26.19 -33.64
C ARG A 68 42.22 -24.91 -33.66
N ILE A 69 42.77 -23.83 -33.07
CA ILE A 69 42.32 -22.42 -33.07
C ILE A 69 41.42 -21.96 -31.87
N LYS A 70 42.02 -21.04 -31.07
CA LYS A 70 41.40 -20.02 -30.16
C LYS A 70 40.47 -20.47 -29.02
N GLY A 71 40.94 -21.35 -28.14
CA GLY A 71 40.29 -21.64 -26.84
C GLY A 71 40.34 -20.52 -25.78
N GLY A 72 41.23 -19.51 -25.93
CA GLY A 72 41.45 -18.46 -24.92
C GLY A 72 40.36 -17.40 -24.84
N THR A 73 40.13 -16.66 -25.94
CA THR A 73 39.18 -15.53 -25.99
C THR A 73 37.75 -15.96 -25.63
N ALA A 74 37.28 -17.10 -26.15
CA ALA A 74 35.96 -17.64 -25.86
C ALA A 74 35.79 -18.15 -24.41
N ARG A 75 36.89 -18.37 -23.66
CA ARG A 75 36.86 -18.71 -22.23
C ARG A 75 36.78 -17.45 -21.37
N VAL A 76 37.46 -16.37 -21.76
CA VAL A 76 37.37 -15.06 -21.08
C VAL A 76 35.98 -14.45 -21.26
N VAL A 77 35.46 -14.39 -22.49
CA VAL A 77 34.12 -13.84 -22.80
C VAL A 77 33.00 -14.60 -22.07
N ARG A 78 33.08 -15.93 -21.98
CA ARG A 78 32.16 -16.71 -21.14
C ARG A 78 32.22 -16.28 -19.67
N LYS A 79 33.43 -16.16 -19.12
CA LYS A 79 33.64 -15.84 -17.69
C LYS A 79 33.12 -14.45 -17.32
N THR A 80 33.25 -13.45 -18.19
CA THR A 80 32.68 -12.10 -17.98
C THR A 80 31.16 -12.09 -18.12
N TRP A 81 30.61 -12.77 -19.13
CA TRP A 81 29.16 -12.86 -19.35
C TRP A 81 28.42 -13.48 -18.16
N PHE A 82 28.95 -14.58 -17.59
CA PHE A 82 28.35 -15.20 -16.40
C PHE A 82 28.38 -14.29 -15.16
N GLY A 83 29.41 -13.44 -15.01
CA GLY A 83 29.46 -12.45 -13.93
C GLY A 83 28.37 -11.37 -14.04
N VAL A 84 28.16 -10.84 -15.25
CA VAL A 84 27.11 -9.84 -15.51
C VAL A 84 25.72 -10.43 -15.26
N MET A 85 25.46 -11.64 -15.75
CA MET A 85 24.17 -12.33 -15.54
C MET A 85 23.89 -12.58 -14.05
N GLY A 86 24.90 -12.96 -13.26
CA GLY A 86 24.78 -13.10 -11.81
C GLY A 86 24.47 -11.77 -11.12
N ALA A 87 25.16 -10.69 -11.50
CA ALA A 87 24.91 -9.35 -10.96
C ALA A 87 23.48 -8.86 -11.26
N CYS A 88 22.99 -9.06 -12.50
CA CYS A 88 21.61 -8.74 -12.86
C CYS A 88 20.60 -9.55 -12.00
N HIS A 89 20.82 -10.85 -11.83
CA HIS A 89 19.92 -11.68 -11.01
C HIS A 89 19.87 -11.25 -9.54
N VAL A 90 21.03 -10.99 -8.92
CA VAL A 90 21.10 -10.49 -7.54
C VAL A 90 20.45 -9.10 -7.42
N SER A 91 20.66 -8.21 -8.39
CA SER A 91 20.02 -6.88 -8.39
C SER A 91 18.49 -6.96 -8.45
N ALA A 92 17.93 -7.88 -9.26
CA ALA A 92 16.49 -8.08 -9.34
C ALA A 92 15.89 -8.58 -8.01
N ILE A 93 16.54 -9.56 -7.36
CA ILE A 93 16.12 -10.06 -6.04
C ILE A 93 16.17 -8.94 -4.99
N MET A 94 17.24 -8.12 -5.00
CA MET A 94 17.39 -6.99 -4.08
C MET A 94 16.29 -5.94 -4.26
N VAL A 95 15.89 -5.62 -5.49
CA VAL A 95 14.78 -4.70 -5.79
C VAL A 95 13.45 -5.26 -5.29
N VAL A 96 13.17 -6.56 -5.51
CA VAL A 96 11.94 -7.19 -5.00
C VAL A 96 11.91 -7.19 -3.46
N ALA A 97 13.03 -7.50 -2.81
CA ALA A 97 13.14 -7.46 -1.35
C ALA A 97 12.93 -6.03 -0.78
N MET A 98 13.44 -5.01 -1.47
CA MET A 98 13.20 -3.60 -1.12
C MET A 98 11.73 -3.22 -1.24
N ILE A 99 11.07 -3.57 -2.36
CA ILE A 99 9.63 -3.31 -2.57
C ILE A 99 8.80 -3.98 -1.46
N PHE A 100 9.10 -5.24 -1.13
CA PHE A 100 8.43 -5.96 -0.06
C PHE A 100 8.62 -5.30 1.32
N ALA A 101 9.84 -4.86 1.65
CA ALA A 101 10.12 -4.12 2.88
C ALA A 101 9.39 -2.77 2.96
N VAL A 102 9.23 -2.06 1.82
CA VAL A 102 8.44 -0.82 1.73
C VAL A 102 6.96 -1.10 1.96
N VAL A 103 6.37 -2.09 1.28
CA VAL A 103 4.96 -2.45 1.45
C VAL A 103 4.64 -2.86 2.90
N LEU A 104 5.50 -3.68 3.52
CA LEU A 104 5.36 -4.03 4.94
C LEU A 104 5.53 -2.81 5.87
N GLY A 105 6.50 -1.93 5.59
CA GLY A 105 6.74 -0.70 6.35
C GLY A 105 5.55 0.26 6.30
N VAL A 106 4.99 0.50 5.11
CA VAL A 106 3.73 1.26 4.92
C VAL A 106 2.59 0.60 5.68
N GLY A 107 2.44 -0.73 5.57
CA GLY A 107 1.42 -1.52 6.25
C GLY A 107 1.44 -1.31 7.76
N ILE A 108 2.56 -1.59 8.41
CA ILE A 108 2.74 -1.47 9.87
C ILE A 108 2.48 -0.03 10.33
N VAL A 109 3.04 0.97 9.66
CA VAL A 109 2.82 2.38 10.04
C VAL A 109 1.37 2.79 9.81
N SER A 110 0.68 2.29 8.77
CA SER A 110 -0.74 2.57 8.54
C SER A 110 -1.68 1.97 9.58
N LEU A 111 -1.29 0.85 10.22
CA LEU A 111 -2.02 0.22 11.32
C LEU A 111 -1.80 0.97 12.65
N TYR A 112 -0.60 1.51 12.87
CA TYR A 112 -0.27 2.26 14.10
C TYR A 112 -0.77 3.72 14.06
N VAL A 113 -0.76 4.35 12.88
CA VAL A 113 -1.14 5.76 12.70
C VAL A 113 -2.66 5.91 12.62
N GLU A 114 -3.25 6.16 13.78
CA GLU A 114 -4.67 6.45 13.93
C GLU A 114 -5.06 7.77 13.22
N LYS A 115 -6.13 7.71 12.41
CA LYS A 115 -6.56 8.83 11.56
C LYS A 115 -7.58 9.71 12.30
N PRO A 116 -7.51 11.05 12.17
CA PRO A 116 -8.54 11.94 12.73
C PRO A 116 -9.90 11.62 12.10
N VAL A 117 -10.92 11.46 12.94
CA VAL A 117 -12.28 11.13 12.49
C VAL A 117 -13.02 12.43 12.22
N VAL A 118 -13.26 12.70 10.94
CA VAL A 118 -14.13 13.78 10.47
C VAL A 118 -15.40 13.15 9.90
N VAL A 119 -16.54 13.52 10.47
CA VAL A 119 -17.89 13.08 10.08
C VAL A 119 -18.75 14.33 9.90
N ARG A 120 -19.41 14.44 8.75
CA ARG A 120 -20.36 15.51 8.41
C ARG A 120 -21.61 14.85 7.86
N GLU A 121 -22.74 15.01 8.54
CA GLU A 121 -23.99 14.30 8.25
C GLU A 121 -25.22 15.16 8.49
N ARG A 122 -26.27 14.91 7.72
CA ARG A 122 -27.58 15.55 7.88
C ARG A 122 -28.25 15.05 9.17
N LEU A 123 -28.82 15.98 9.91
CA LEU A 123 -29.71 15.73 11.04
C LEU A 123 -31.15 16.03 10.62
N PHE A 124 -32.05 15.14 10.99
CA PHE A 124 -33.49 15.33 10.86
C PHE A 124 -34.03 15.53 12.27
N PHE A 125 -34.68 16.67 12.49
CA PHE A 125 -35.35 16.99 13.75
C PHE A 125 -36.76 16.42 13.72
N ASP A 126 -37.15 15.71 14.78
CA ASP A 126 -38.52 15.27 14.98
C ASP A 126 -39.32 16.39 15.64
N TYR A 127 -40.32 16.92 14.93
CA TYR A 127 -41.18 18.01 15.39
C TYR A 127 -42.49 17.53 16.06
N THR A 128 -42.62 16.23 16.35
CA THR A 128 -43.71 15.71 17.19
C THR A 128 -43.50 16.00 18.68
N GLU A 129 -42.25 16.27 19.10
CA GLU A 129 -41.89 16.63 20.47
C GLU A 129 -41.89 18.17 20.69
N ASP A 130 -42.30 18.63 21.88
CA ASP A 130 -42.26 20.07 22.27
C ASP A 130 -40.86 20.71 22.12
N ASN A 131 -39.80 19.91 22.24
CA ASN A 131 -38.41 20.30 22.06
C ASN A 131 -37.79 19.37 21.01
N PRO A 132 -37.83 19.73 19.71
CA PRO A 132 -37.55 18.78 18.64
C PRO A 132 -36.14 18.24 18.74
N SER A 133 -36.03 16.91 18.70
CA SER A 133 -34.78 16.19 18.89
C SER A 133 -34.31 15.50 17.61
N ALA A 134 -32.99 15.42 17.45
CA ALA A 134 -32.33 14.73 16.35
C ALA A 134 -31.21 13.85 16.92
N VAL A 135 -31.19 12.57 16.55
CA VAL A 135 -30.17 11.62 17.03
C VAL A 135 -29.33 11.12 15.86
N PHE A 136 -28.06 11.51 15.85
CA PHE A 136 -27.05 10.89 14.99
C PHE A 136 -26.42 9.69 15.69
N SER A 137 -26.22 8.58 14.98
CA SER A 137 -25.57 7.36 15.50
C SER A 137 -24.49 6.85 14.56
N PHE A 138 -23.31 6.53 15.11
CA PHE A 138 -22.17 6.06 14.30
C PHE A 138 -22.44 4.69 13.64
N ASP A 139 -23.25 3.83 14.28
CA ASP A 139 -23.58 2.46 13.81
C ASP A 139 -24.33 2.39 12.47
N LYS A 140 -25.10 3.43 12.10
CA LYS A 140 -25.96 3.38 10.90
C LYS A 140 -25.17 3.32 9.59
N LYS A 141 -23.85 3.56 9.63
CA LYS A 141 -22.95 3.42 8.49
C LYS A 141 -21.98 2.27 8.75
N LYS A 142 -21.44 1.68 7.68
CA LYS A 142 -20.44 0.58 7.69
C LYS A 142 -19.07 0.98 8.29
N ARG A 143 -19.04 1.89 9.27
CA ARG A 143 -17.88 2.26 10.09
C ARG A 143 -18.15 1.77 11.52
N PRO A 144 -17.76 0.54 11.87
CA PRO A 144 -18.09 -0.08 13.17
C PRO A 144 -17.42 0.58 14.39
N PHE A 145 -16.59 1.61 14.16
CA PHE A 145 -15.90 2.36 15.21
C PHE A 145 -16.43 3.78 15.27
N GLY A 146 -17.07 4.12 16.40
CA GLY A 146 -17.25 5.49 16.85
C GLY A 146 -15.90 6.15 17.17
N VAL A 147 -15.92 7.30 17.85
CA VAL A 147 -14.67 8.02 18.13
C VAL A 147 -13.73 7.16 18.99
N PRO A 148 -12.40 7.10 18.72
CA PRO A 148 -11.50 6.28 19.52
C PRO A 148 -11.16 6.92 20.86
N LEU A 149 -10.93 6.08 21.87
CA LEU A 149 -10.55 6.50 23.22
C LEU A 149 -9.31 7.41 23.22
N GLY A 150 -9.30 8.38 24.14
CA GLY A 150 -8.23 9.38 24.28
C GLY A 150 -8.32 10.57 23.31
N HIS A 151 -9.20 10.53 22.29
CA HIS A 151 -9.41 11.66 21.39
C HIS A 151 -10.17 12.80 22.05
N LYS A 152 -9.88 14.04 21.61
CA LYS A 152 -10.72 15.20 21.88
C LYS A 152 -11.75 15.32 20.77
N VAL A 153 -13.01 15.07 21.11
CA VAL A 153 -14.18 15.23 20.25
C VAL A 153 -14.60 16.69 20.24
N HIS A 154 -14.70 17.28 19.06
CA HIS A 154 -15.28 18.60 18.83
C HIS A 154 -16.54 18.43 17.98
N VAL A 155 -17.70 18.67 18.57
CA VAL A 155 -19.00 18.63 17.88
C VAL A 155 -19.40 20.06 17.54
N SER A 156 -19.42 20.36 16.25
CA SER A 156 -20.06 21.56 15.69
C SER A 156 -21.42 21.18 15.09
N LEU A 157 -22.37 22.10 15.14
CA LEU A 157 -23.62 22.03 14.38
C LEU A 157 -23.61 23.12 13.29
N VAL A 158 -24.14 22.80 12.12
CA VAL A 158 -24.36 23.74 11.02
C VAL A 158 -25.85 23.77 10.71
N LEU A 159 -26.51 24.88 11.01
CA LEU A 159 -27.93 25.11 10.77
C LEU A 159 -28.10 25.99 9.52
N TRP A 160 -28.93 25.58 8.58
CA TRP A 160 -29.31 26.38 7.42
C TRP A 160 -30.74 26.86 7.58
N MET A 161 -30.93 28.19 7.65
CA MET A 161 -32.16 28.84 8.10
C MET A 161 -32.57 29.96 7.15
N PRO A 162 -33.86 30.13 6.79
CA PRO A 162 -34.33 31.31 6.08
C PRO A 162 -34.23 32.58 6.93
N GLU A 163 -34.02 33.74 6.29
CA GLU A 163 -34.15 35.07 6.91
C GLU A 163 -35.64 35.50 7.02
N SER A 164 -36.53 34.59 7.39
CA SER A 164 -37.98 34.83 7.53
C SER A 164 -38.32 35.77 8.69
N ASP A 165 -39.48 36.45 8.64
CA ASP A 165 -39.95 37.31 9.74
C ASP A 165 -40.12 36.53 11.05
N LEU A 166 -40.53 35.26 10.97
CA LEU A 166 -40.62 34.37 12.13
C LEU A 166 -39.24 34.12 12.76
N ASN A 167 -38.25 33.72 11.96
CA ASN A 167 -36.88 33.49 12.43
C ASN A 167 -36.21 34.77 12.96
N ARG A 168 -36.56 35.93 12.40
CA ARG A 168 -36.14 37.24 12.90
C ARG A 168 -36.82 37.60 14.23
N GLY A 169 -38.08 37.21 14.43
CA GLY A 169 -38.85 37.46 15.66
C GLY A 169 -38.52 36.54 16.84
N ILE A 170 -38.07 35.31 16.59
CA ILE A 170 -37.70 34.34 17.65
C ILE A 170 -36.51 34.82 18.49
N GLY A 171 -35.50 35.42 17.84
CA GLY A 171 -34.29 35.87 18.51
C GLY A 171 -33.46 34.70 19.08
N LEU A 172 -33.28 34.69 20.40
CA LEU A 172 -32.46 33.69 21.11
C LEU A 172 -33.21 32.37 21.28
N PHE A 173 -32.63 31.27 20.76
CA PHE A 173 -33.01 29.90 21.07
C PHE A 173 -31.83 29.15 21.70
N GLN A 174 -32.08 28.07 22.42
CA GLN A 174 -31.04 27.33 23.14
C GLN A 174 -30.79 25.99 22.46
N LEU A 175 -29.55 25.76 22.04
CA LEU A 175 -29.11 24.50 21.46
C LEU A 175 -28.56 23.61 22.58
N LYS A 176 -29.12 22.42 22.79
CA LYS A 176 -28.60 21.42 23.73
C LYS A 176 -28.04 20.23 22.95
N VAL A 177 -26.85 19.78 23.33
CA VAL A 177 -26.16 18.65 22.69
C VAL A 177 -25.69 17.67 23.76
N GLU A 178 -26.03 16.40 23.58
CA GLU A 178 -25.74 15.31 24.50
C GLU A 178 -24.96 14.20 23.76
N LEU A 179 -23.81 13.81 24.29
CA LEU A 179 -23.08 12.63 23.83
C LEU A 179 -23.64 11.40 24.54
N LEU A 180 -24.04 10.40 23.77
CA LEU A 180 -24.64 9.17 24.26
C LEU A 180 -23.68 8.00 24.13
N SER A 181 -23.54 7.25 25.22
CA SER A 181 -22.82 5.99 25.32
C SER A 181 -23.52 4.86 24.55
N SER A 182 -22.86 3.72 24.41
CA SER A 182 -23.46 2.51 23.80
C SER A 182 -24.70 2.01 24.54
N LYS A 183 -24.80 2.29 25.84
CA LYS A 183 -25.95 1.98 26.71
C LYS A 183 -27.05 3.06 26.71
N GLY A 184 -26.89 4.15 25.95
CA GLY A 184 -27.78 5.31 25.99
C GLY A 184 -27.51 6.30 27.13
N GLU A 185 -26.57 6.01 28.03
CA GLU A 185 -26.13 6.91 29.11
C GLU A 185 -25.52 8.21 28.56
N ILE A 186 -25.81 9.35 29.18
CA ILE A 186 -25.26 10.66 28.80
C ILE A 186 -23.82 10.79 29.33
N ILE A 187 -22.84 10.83 28.42
CA ILE A 187 -21.40 10.98 28.74
C ILE A 187 -21.09 12.45 29.04
N ALA A 188 -21.59 13.35 28.19
CA ALA A 188 -21.36 14.78 28.30
C ALA A 188 -22.57 15.54 27.74
N ARG A 189 -22.86 16.69 28.32
CA ARG A 189 -23.90 17.61 27.86
C ARG A 189 -23.33 19.01 27.73
N SER A 190 -23.76 19.73 26.71
CA SER A 190 -23.56 21.17 26.57
C SER A 190 -24.89 21.81 26.21
N SER A 191 -25.07 23.07 26.61
CA SER A 191 -26.19 23.87 26.15
C SER A 191 -25.74 25.31 25.96
N GLN A 192 -25.99 25.86 24.77
CA GLN A 192 -25.52 27.17 24.36
C GLN A 192 -26.67 28.00 23.77
N PRO A 193 -26.84 29.27 24.18
CA PRO A 193 -27.76 30.18 23.53
C PRO A 193 -27.24 30.55 22.13
N CYS A 194 -28.13 30.54 21.16
CA CYS A 194 -27.87 30.77 19.73
C CYS A 194 -28.90 31.78 19.20
N MET A 195 -28.50 32.61 18.24
CA MET A 195 -29.37 33.59 17.60
C MET A 195 -29.02 33.72 16.12
N LEU A 196 -30.03 33.92 15.27
CA LEU A 196 -29.82 34.31 13.87
C LEU A 196 -29.00 35.61 13.81
N ARG A 197 -28.11 35.78 12.81
CA ARG A 197 -27.27 36.98 12.77
C ARG A 197 -28.12 38.19 12.42
N PHE A 198 -28.32 39.08 13.38
CA PHE A 198 -29.10 40.30 13.19
C PHE A 198 -28.55 41.13 12.02
N ARG A 199 -29.47 41.63 11.19
CA ARG A 199 -29.23 42.62 10.13
C ARG A 199 -30.34 43.66 10.19
N SER A 200 -29.97 44.95 10.11
CA SER A 200 -30.94 46.05 10.10
C SER A 200 -31.77 46.06 8.81
N GLN A 201 -32.95 46.67 8.87
CA GLN A 201 -33.85 46.82 7.70
C GLN A 201 -33.15 47.47 6.49
N PRO A 202 -32.39 48.59 6.62
CA PRO A 202 -31.73 49.21 5.47
C PRO A 202 -30.66 48.31 4.82
N ILE A 203 -29.88 47.56 5.63
CA ILE A 203 -28.86 46.63 5.12
C ILE A 203 -29.52 45.46 4.37
N ARG A 204 -30.67 44.97 4.84
CA ARG A 204 -31.44 43.95 4.14
C ARG A 204 -31.99 44.47 2.81
N LEU A 205 -32.63 45.63 2.78
CA LEU A 205 -33.13 46.25 1.55
C LEU A 205 -32.00 46.49 0.54
N ALA A 206 -30.87 47.05 0.97
CA ALA A 206 -29.70 47.25 0.11
C ALA A 206 -29.14 45.91 -0.43
N ARG A 207 -29.08 44.85 0.39
CA ARG A 207 -28.67 43.51 -0.06
C ARG A 207 -29.64 42.92 -1.08
N THR A 208 -30.95 42.95 -0.83
CA THR A 208 -31.96 42.42 -1.75
C THR A 208 -32.00 43.22 -3.06
N PHE A 209 -31.74 44.53 -3.02
CA PHE A 209 -31.57 45.36 -4.22
C PHE A 209 -30.32 44.95 -5.04
N VAL A 210 -29.15 44.85 -4.40
CA VAL A 210 -27.89 44.44 -5.05
C VAL A 210 -27.94 42.99 -5.55
N MET A 211 -28.62 42.10 -4.82
CA MET A 211 -28.79 40.69 -5.16
C MET A 211 -30.08 40.41 -5.94
N SER A 212 -30.79 41.44 -6.41
CA SER A 212 -32.09 41.29 -7.09
C SER A 212 -32.03 40.33 -8.27
N VAL A 213 -31.06 40.52 -9.18
CA VAL A 213 -30.84 39.64 -10.35
C VAL A 213 -30.56 38.19 -9.95
N PRO A 214 -29.55 37.85 -9.11
CA PRO A 214 -29.29 36.46 -8.74
C PRO A 214 -30.37 35.82 -7.85
N LEU A 215 -31.16 36.60 -7.11
CA LEU A 215 -32.32 36.10 -6.36
C LEU A 215 -33.47 35.69 -7.31
N VAL A 216 -33.84 36.57 -8.25
CA VAL A 216 -34.90 36.26 -9.25
C VAL A 216 -34.47 35.13 -10.19
N ALA A 217 -33.17 35.04 -10.51
CA ALA A 217 -32.62 33.94 -11.28
C ALA A 217 -32.48 32.60 -10.51
N GLY A 218 -32.82 32.56 -9.21
CA GLY A 218 -32.73 31.35 -8.37
C GLY A 218 -31.30 30.88 -8.05
N ILE A 219 -30.28 31.71 -8.33
CA ILE A 219 -28.86 31.41 -8.08
C ILE A 219 -28.51 31.69 -6.61
N ALA A 220 -29.12 32.71 -6.02
CA ALA A 220 -28.98 33.08 -4.62
C ALA A 220 -30.28 32.79 -3.85
N ASN A 221 -30.15 32.53 -2.54
CA ASN A 221 -31.27 32.29 -1.62
C ASN A 221 -31.22 33.26 -0.44
N GLU A 222 -32.38 33.68 0.08
CA GLU A 222 -32.52 34.50 1.30
C GLU A 222 -32.36 33.66 2.59
N ALA A 223 -31.30 32.85 2.63
CA ALA A 223 -30.99 31.95 3.73
C ALA A 223 -29.61 32.24 4.32
N GLN A 224 -29.46 31.91 5.61
CA GLN A 224 -28.22 32.03 6.36
C GLN A 224 -27.78 30.65 6.88
N THR A 225 -26.50 30.34 6.69
CA THR A 225 -25.84 29.23 7.39
C THR A 225 -25.25 29.73 8.72
N MET A 226 -25.58 29.05 9.82
CA MET A 226 -25.09 29.33 11.16
C MET A 226 -24.28 28.13 11.67
N ARG A 227 -23.00 28.33 11.97
CA ARG A 227 -22.13 27.32 12.57
C ARG A 227 -21.97 27.58 14.06
N ILE A 228 -22.23 26.56 14.87
CA ILE A 228 -22.20 26.60 16.34
C ILE A 228 -21.23 25.54 16.84
N ASP A 229 -20.25 25.90 17.66
CA ASP A 229 -19.32 24.96 18.29
C ASP A 229 -19.89 24.46 19.62
N ALA A 230 -20.82 23.51 19.50
CA ALA A 230 -21.70 23.10 20.59
C ALA A 230 -21.00 22.40 21.76
N LEU A 231 -20.01 21.53 21.51
CA LEU A 231 -19.37 20.75 22.58
C LEU A 231 -17.92 20.35 22.26
N MET A 232 -17.03 20.54 23.24
CA MET A 232 -15.71 19.91 23.31
C MET A 232 -15.68 18.90 24.46
N HIS A 233 -15.34 17.63 24.18
CA HIS A 233 -15.18 16.60 25.20
C HIS A 233 -13.96 15.71 24.90
N GLN A 234 -13.33 15.13 25.92
CA GLN A 234 -12.24 14.16 25.74
C GLN A 234 -12.69 12.78 26.17
N GLU A 235 -12.69 11.82 25.24
CA GLU A 235 -13.08 10.44 25.56
C GLU A 235 -12.06 9.80 26.50
N LYS A 236 -12.51 9.40 27.69
CA LYS A 236 -11.66 8.72 28.69
C LYS A 236 -11.99 7.23 28.80
N GLY A 237 -13.21 6.89 29.24
CA GLY A 237 -13.62 5.51 29.52
C GLY A 237 -14.74 5.01 28.59
N THR A 238 -15.87 5.73 28.54
CA THR A 238 -16.99 5.43 27.65
C THR A 238 -16.78 6.03 26.27
N ARG A 239 -17.12 5.28 25.21
CA ARG A 239 -17.07 5.76 23.82
C ARG A 239 -18.39 6.40 23.42
N THR A 240 -18.33 7.52 22.70
CA THR A 240 -19.53 8.13 22.10
C THR A 240 -20.03 7.25 20.95
N LYS A 241 -21.27 6.78 21.06
CA LYS A 241 -21.94 5.97 20.03
C LYS A 241 -23.02 6.74 19.28
N ALA A 242 -23.64 7.70 19.95
CA ALA A 242 -24.61 8.61 19.34
C ALA A 242 -24.45 10.03 19.89
N VAL A 243 -24.96 11.01 19.14
CA VAL A 243 -25.07 12.41 19.56
C VAL A 243 -26.52 12.82 19.39
N ARG A 244 -27.16 13.23 20.49
CA ARG A 244 -28.49 13.82 20.48
C ARG A 244 -28.35 15.34 20.47
N VAL A 245 -29.07 15.98 19.58
CA VAL A 245 -29.19 17.44 19.47
C VAL A 245 -30.65 17.79 19.69
N THR A 246 -30.95 18.71 20.62
CA THR A 246 -32.31 19.19 20.86
C THR A 246 -32.36 20.70 20.78
N LEU A 247 -33.37 21.23 20.09
CA LEU A 247 -33.65 22.66 20.05
C LEU A 247 -34.62 22.98 21.18
N ILE A 248 -34.25 23.96 22.02
CA ILE A 248 -35.05 24.42 23.15
C ILE A 248 -35.43 25.87 22.86
N PRO A 249 -36.73 26.23 22.85
CA PRO A 249 -37.15 27.59 22.62
C PRO A 249 -36.77 28.49 23.80
N ARG A 250 -36.80 29.81 23.60
CA ARG A 250 -36.61 30.78 24.70
C ARG A 250 -37.62 30.51 25.81
N ALA A 251 -37.21 30.63 27.07
CA ALA A 251 -38.16 30.66 28.18
C ALA A 251 -39.32 31.64 27.90
N GLN A 252 -40.55 31.25 28.26
CA GLN A 252 -41.81 31.96 27.97
C GLN A 252 -42.27 31.93 26.49
N THR A 253 -41.50 31.34 25.57
CA THR A 253 -41.83 31.25 24.13
C THR A 253 -41.97 29.79 23.71
N ARG A 254 -42.93 29.44 22.84
CA ARG A 254 -43.08 28.09 22.24
C ARG A 254 -42.69 28.02 20.77
N LEU A 255 -42.28 29.16 20.19
CA LEU A 255 -41.85 29.26 18.79
C LEU A 255 -40.44 28.69 18.61
N LEU A 256 -40.33 27.75 17.67
CA LEU A 256 -39.08 27.09 17.28
C LEU A 256 -38.54 27.70 15.97
N PRO A 257 -37.22 27.78 15.78
CA PRO A 257 -36.64 28.31 14.54
C PRO A 257 -36.98 27.42 13.34
N GLN A 258 -37.37 28.03 12.23
CA GLN A 258 -37.52 27.35 10.95
C GLN A 258 -36.13 27.01 10.42
N LEU A 259 -35.92 25.73 10.12
CA LEU A 259 -34.69 25.19 9.55
C LEU A 259 -35.03 24.57 8.18
N TYR A 260 -34.17 24.79 7.18
CA TYR A 260 -34.22 24.02 5.92
C TYR A 260 -33.42 22.73 6.04
N GLU A 261 -32.21 22.83 6.61
CA GLU A 261 -31.31 21.71 6.79
C GLU A 261 -30.50 21.91 8.07
N ALA A 262 -30.19 20.81 8.74
CA ALA A 262 -29.24 20.78 9.84
C ALA A 262 -28.18 19.73 9.53
N GLU A 263 -26.92 20.04 9.80
CA GLU A 263 -25.81 19.11 9.67
C GLU A 263 -25.00 19.06 10.96
N ILE A 264 -24.68 17.86 11.42
CA ILE A 264 -23.70 17.64 12.49
C ILE A 264 -22.31 17.47 11.88
N VAL A 265 -21.32 18.20 12.43
CA VAL A 265 -19.91 18.11 12.04
C VAL A 265 -19.10 17.69 13.27
N ILE A 266 -18.70 16.43 13.31
CA ILE A 266 -17.88 15.85 14.38
C ILE A 266 -16.43 15.76 13.91
N ASN A 267 -15.54 16.44 14.63
CA ASN A 267 -14.10 16.41 14.38
C ASN A 267 -13.39 15.83 15.61
N SER A 268 -12.78 14.65 15.47
CA SER A 268 -11.88 14.11 16.51
C SER A 268 -10.45 14.59 16.28
N LYS A 269 -9.82 15.11 17.33
CA LYS A 269 -8.40 15.47 17.36
C LYS A 269 -7.65 14.41 18.18
N PRO A 270 -6.64 13.72 17.60
CA PRO A 270 -5.85 12.75 18.34
C PRO A 270 -5.03 13.42 19.46
N PRO A 271 -4.65 12.68 20.52
CA PRO A 271 -3.70 13.15 21.51
C PRO A 271 -2.35 13.52 20.86
N TRP A 272 -1.59 14.40 21.51
CA TRP A 272 -0.40 15.04 20.92
C TRP A 272 0.63 14.04 20.38
N THR A 273 0.88 12.92 21.09
CA THR A 273 1.77 11.85 20.65
C THR A 273 1.32 11.21 19.32
N LYS A 274 0.06 10.79 19.23
CA LYS A 274 -0.55 10.25 17.99
C LYS A 274 -0.59 11.29 16.87
N ARG A 275 -0.79 12.58 17.20
CA ARG A 275 -0.71 13.68 16.23
C ARG A 275 0.70 13.84 15.66
N MET A 276 1.73 13.73 16.49
CA MET A 276 3.13 13.79 16.05
C MET A 276 3.46 12.59 15.15
N ALA A 277 3.07 11.38 15.54
CA ALA A 277 3.21 10.18 14.70
C ALA A 277 2.45 10.30 13.36
N TYR A 278 1.25 10.89 13.34
CA TYR A 278 0.50 11.16 12.11
C TYR A 278 1.22 12.15 11.19
N ASN A 279 1.76 13.25 11.73
CA ASN A 279 2.52 14.23 10.97
C ASN A 279 3.83 13.63 10.42
N TRP A 280 4.48 12.77 11.19
CA TRP A 280 5.74 12.10 10.83
C TRP A 280 5.53 10.72 10.18
N LYS A 281 4.31 10.38 9.73
CA LYS A 281 4.01 9.07 9.13
C LYS A 281 4.95 8.69 7.98
N TRP A 282 5.41 9.65 7.19
CA TRP A 282 6.33 9.42 6.07
C TRP A 282 7.75 9.10 6.53
N THR A 283 8.28 9.82 7.53
CA THR A 283 9.60 9.53 8.08
C THR A 283 9.56 8.20 8.83
N LEU A 284 8.54 7.96 9.67
CA LEU A 284 8.31 6.66 10.31
C LEU A 284 8.25 5.52 9.28
N CYS A 285 7.52 5.69 8.18
CA CYS A 285 7.45 4.69 7.11
C CYS A 285 8.83 4.36 6.50
N VAL A 286 9.64 5.37 6.21
CA VAL A 286 11.01 5.17 5.67
C VAL A 286 11.90 4.45 6.68
N TRP A 287 11.89 4.88 7.94
CA TRP A 287 12.69 4.26 9.00
C TRP A 287 12.25 2.82 9.31
N THR A 288 10.95 2.54 9.38
CA THR A 288 10.41 1.18 9.55
C THR A 288 10.74 0.30 8.34
N SER A 289 10.63 0.80 7.11
CA SER A 289 11.03 0.07 5.91
C SER A 289 12.52 -0.27 5.90
N MET A 290 13.37 0.68 6.29
CA MET A 290 14.83 0.45 6.40
C MET A 290 15.15 -0.60 7.48
N TYR A 291 14.48 -0.53 8.63
CA TYR A 291 14.66 -1.50 9.71
C TYR A 291 14.16 -2.91 9.34
N LEU A 292 13.07 -3.02 8.56
CA LEU A 292 12.58 -4.30 8.04
C LEU A 292 13.47 -4.88 6.92
N PHE A 293 14.10 -4.03 6.12
CA PHE A 293 14.96 -4.46 5.02
C PHE A 293 16.19 -5.23 5.51
N VAL A 294 16.79 -4.84 6.64
CA VAL A 294 17.98 -5.51 7.21
C VAL A 294 17.75 -6.99 7.58
N PRO A 295 16.72 -7.39 8.36
CA PRO A 295 16.45 -8.80 8.63
C PRO A 295 15.98 -9.56 7.38
N ILE A 296 15.27 -8.92 6.44
CA ILE A 296 14.93 -9.54 5.15
C ILE A 296 16.22 -9.86 4.36
N LEU A 297 17.19 -8.94 4.34
CA LEU A 297 18.51 -9.15 3.73
C LEU A 297 19.29 -10.28 4.43
N ILE A 298 19.32 -10.32 5.76
CA ILE A 298 20.01 -11.36 6.53
C ILE A 298 19.37 -12.73 6.27
N ALA A 299 18.04 -12.82 6.29
CA ALA A 299 17.31 -14.05 5.95
C ALA A 299 17.56 -14.47 4.50
N LEU A 300 17.60 -13.54 3.55
CA LEU A 300 17.97 -13.80 2.16
C LEU A 300 19.39 -14.40 2.07
N LEU A 301 20.37 -13.76 2.72
CA LEU A 301 21.77 -14.22 2.72
C LEU A 301 21.96 -15.57 3.42
N TRP A 302 21.15 -15.90 4.43
CA TRP A 302 21.21 -17.16 5.17
C TRP A 302 20.51 -18.30 4.40
N CYS A 303 19.26 -18.10 3.98
CA CYS A 303 18.45 -19.13 3.31
C CYS A 303 18.85 -19.32 1.84
N PHE A 304 19.19 -18.24 1.13
CA PHE A 304 19.53 -18.27 -0.30
C PHE A 304 21.04 -18.24 -0.56
N ARG A 305 21.89 -18.47 0.44
CA ARG A 305 23.34 -18.66 0.24
C ARG A 305 23.70 -19.63 -0.91
N PRO A 306 23.05 -20.79 -1.09
CA PRO A 306 23.29 -21.67 -2.25
C PRO A 306 22.68 -21.17 -3.56
N PHE A 307 21.66 -20.31 -3.51
CA PHE A 307 20.93 -19.81 -4.70
C PHE A 307 21.49 -18.48 -5.25
N LEU A 308 22.10 -17.67 -4.37
CA LEU A 308 22.87 -16.47 -4.74
C LEU A 308 24.27 -16.83 -5.28
N PHE A 309 24.82 -17.98 -4.88
CA PHE A 309 26.12 -18.48 -5.32
C PHE A 309 26.09 -19.91 -5.90
N PRO A 310 25.27 -20.19 -6.94
CA PRO A 310 25.25 -21.51 -7.61
C PRO A 310 26.62 -21.85 -8.24
N TYR A 311 27.45 -20.83 -8.46
CA TYR A 311 28.78 -20.93 -9.03
C TYR A 311 29.81 -21.60 -8.09
N VAL A 312 29.65 -21.54 -6.76
CA VAL A 312 30.61 -22.18 -5.84
C VAL A 312 30.48 -23.70 -5.92
N ALA A 313 29.25 -24.23 -5.95
CA ALA A 313 28.97 -25.66 -6.14
C ALA A 313 29.34 -26.15 -7.54
N SER A 314 29.21 -25.33 -8.58
CA SER A 314 29.68 -25.69 -9.93
C SER A 314 31.21 -25.73 -10.02
N ARG A 315 31.91 -24.94 -9.21
CA ARG A 315 33.38 -24.92 -9.20
C ARG A 315 33.95 -26.19 -8.60
N THR A 316 33.42 -26.65 -7.47
CA THR A 316 33.85 -27.90 -6.85
C THR A 316 33.67 -29.08 -7.81
N VAL A 317 32.50 -29.22 -8.45
CA VAL A 317 32.25 -30.32 -9.41
C VAL A 317 33.20 -30.29 -10.62
N VAL A 318 33.53 -29.11 -11.16
CA VAL A 318 34.47 -29.00 -12.29
C VAL A 318 35.93 -29.23 -11.86
N GLU A 319 36.29 -28.84 -10.65
CA GLU A 319 37.65 -29.02 -10.10
C GLU A 319 37.90 -30.49 -9.71
N ASP A 320 36.88 -31.17 -9.17
CA ASP A 320 36.88 -32.60 -8.86
C ASP A 320 37.00 -33.45 -10.14
N GLN A 321 36.18 -33.18 -11.17
CA GLN A 321 36.29 -33.84 -12.49
C GLN A 321 37.66 -33.65 -13.16
N ASN A 322 38.26 -32.46 -13.06
CA ASN A 322 39.62 -32.24 -13.60
C ASN A 322 40.69 -33.00 -12.81
N THR A 323 40.44 -33.29 -11.53
CA THR A 323 41.33 -34.06 -10.66
C THR A 323 41.23 -35.55 -10.97
N GLU A 324 40.01 -36.11 -11.09
CA GLU A 324 39.80 -37.48 -11.56
C GLU A 324 40.44 -37.73 -12.94
N ILE A 325 40.20 -36.84 -13.91
CA ILE A 325 40.76 -36.97 -15.27
C ILE A 325 42.30 -36.95 -15.24
N ARG A 326 42.93 -36.14 -14.36
CA ARG A 326 44.38 -36.15 -14.17
C ARG A 326 44.88 -37.48 -13.62
N VAL A 327 44.26 -38.00 -12.57
CA VAL A 327 44.65 -39.29 -11.94
C VAL A 327 44.53 -40.44 -12.94
N VAL A 328 43.41 -40.52 -13.68
CA VAL A 328 43.22 -41.52 -14.75
C VAL A 328 44.28 -41.39 -15.85
N GLN A 329 44.66 -40.17 -16.21
CA GLN A 329 45.66 -39.94 -17.26
C GLN A 329 47.09 -40.29 -16.82
N GLU A 330 47.45 -40.07 -15.55
CA GLU A 330 48.70 -40.58 -14.96
C GLU A 330 48.73 -42.11 -14.86
N GLU A 331 47.64 -42.75 -14.43
CA GLU A 331 47.54 -44.21 -14.44
C GLU A 331 47.76 -44.79 -15.85
N VAL A 332 47.08 -44.22 -16.85
CA VAL A 332 47.18 -44.68 -18.24
C VAL A 332 48.58 -44.44 -18.81
N ALA A 333 49.26 -43.35 -18.43
CA ALA A 333 50.67 -43.13 -18.77
C ALA A 333 51.59 -44.17 -18.11
N GLY A 334 51.36 -44.48 -16.83
CA GLY A 334 52.08 -45.50 -16.07
C GLY A 334 51.92 -46.91 -16.68
N ARG A 335 50.71 -47.28 -17.12
CA ARG A 335 50.46 -48.55 -17.83
C ARG A 335 51.25 -48.63 -19.15
N ARG A 336 51.21 -47.59 -19.98
CA ARG A 336 51.98 -47.55 -21.25
C ARG A 336 53.49 -47.62 -21.06
N LEU A 337 54.02 -47.06 -19.96
CA LEU A 337 55.43 -47.17 -19.60
C LEU A 337 55.82 -48.60 -19.17
N ARG A 338 54.97 -49.29 -18.42
CA ARG A 338 55.15 -50.72 -18.08
C ARG A 338 55.09 -51.60 -19.32
N GLU A 339 54.14 -51.34 -20.22
CA GLU A 339 53.97 -52.08 -21.48
C GLU A 339 55.18 -51.90 -22.43
N ARG A 340 55.74 -50.69 -22.54
CA ARG A 340 57.00 -50.45 -23.27
C ARG A 340 58.20 -51.22 -22.70
N ARG A 341 58.23 -51.47 -21.38
CA ARG A 341 59.35 -52.19 -20.72
C ARG A 341 59.36 -53.69 -21.05
N ASN A 342 58.20 -54.29 -21.32
CA ASN A 342 58.06 -55.74 -21.54
C ASN A 342 58.15 -56.17 -23.02
N LYS A 343 58.55 -55.29 -23.96
CA LYS A 343 58.61 -55.64 -25.39
C LYS A 343 59.94 -56.34 -25.75
N PRO A 344 59.94 -57.61 -26.21
CA PRO A 344 61.17 -58.33 -26.50
C PRO A 344 61.91 -57.74 -27.70
N ARG A 345 63.23 -57.60 -27.56
CA ARG A 345 64.12 -56.98 -28.55
C ARG A 345 64.47 -57.99 -29.66
N ARG A 346 63.85 -57.85 -30.84
CA ARG A 346 64.18 -58.66 -32.03
C ARG A 346 65.68 -58.53 -32.34
N ARG A 347 66.38 -59.65 -32.43
CA ARG A 347 67.75 -59.73 -32.97
C ARG A 347 67.68 -59.77 -34.49
N ASN A 348 68.49 -58.96 -35.15
CA ASN A 348 68.85 -59.17 -36.56
C ASN A 348 70.28 -59.73 -36.55
N VAL A 349 70.50 -60.86 -37.22
CA VAL A 349 71.82 -61.43 -37.45
C VAL A 349 72.14 -61.21 -38.92
N THR A 350 73.30 -60.62 -39.21
CA THR A 350 73.80 -60.42 -40.57
C THR A 350 75.04 -61.26 -40.74
N THR A 351 75.03 -62.19 -41.69
CA THR A 351 76.16 -63.08 -41.98
C THR A 351 77.14 -62.38 -42.92
N THR A 352 78.42 -62.31 -42.53
CA THR A 352 79.50 -61.85 -43.43
C THR A 352 80.16 -63.07 -44.06
N GLN A 353 80.26 -63.10 -45.38
CA GLN A 353 80.96 -64.14 -46.12
C GLN A 353 81.64 -63.47 -47.33
N GLU A 354 82.97 -63.37 -47.30
CA GLU A 354 83.79 -63.18 -48.50
C GLU A 354 85.08 -64.00 -48.39
N ILE A 355 85.61 -64.39 -49.54
CA ILE A 355 86.63 -65.42 -49.74
C ILE A 355 87.77 -64.83 -50.58
N TYR A 356 89.00 -65.23 -50.27
CA TYR A 356 90.24 -64.84 -50.96
C TYR A 356 90.21 -65.14 -52.46
N ILE A 357 90.47 -64.11 -53.29
CA ILE A 357 91.33 -64.15 -54.48
C ILE A 357 92.09 -62.80 -54.49
N LEU A 358 93.40 -62.72 -54.76
CA LEU A 358 94.38 -63.76 -55.09
C LEU A 358 95.39 -63.92 -53.95
#